data_AF-A0A1S3HJ96-F1
#
_entry.id   AF-A0A1S3HJ96-F1
#
_cell.length_a   1.000
_cell.length_b   1.000
_cell.length_c   1.000
_cell.angle_alpha   90.00
_cell.angle_beta   90.00
_cell.angle_gamma   90.00
#
_symmetry.space_group_name_H-M   'P 1'
#
loop_
_entity.id
_entity.type
_entity.pdbx_description
1 polymer ?
#
loop_
_entity_poly.entity_id
_entity_poly.type
_entity_poly.pdbx_seq_one_letter_code
_entity_poly.pdbx_strand_id
1 'polypeptide(L)'
;MANSGDELEADQATARKHFKIMQFVMECGLKLHLRSVTLATASILYHKFFQNCSLDEYDPYLIATAAIYLAGKVEEQHLKVRDVVNVCYRNAKTPDP
;
A
#
# COMPACT_ATOMS: atom_id res chain seq x y z
N MET A 1 5.89 -32.64 2.34
CA MET A 1 4.94 -32.27 3.41
C MET A 1 5.50 -31.02 4.05
N ALA A 2 5.03 -29.84 3.66
CA ALA A 2 5.41 -28.59 4.35
C ALA A 2 4.84 -28.67 5.78
N ASN A 3 5.62 -28.28 6.79
CA ASN A 3 5.21 -28.44 8.18
C ASN A 3 4.22 -27.32 8.54
N SER A 4 3.23 -27.59 9.39
CA SER A 4 2.22 -26.61 9.81
C SER A 4 2.81 -25.36 10.49
N GLY A 5 4.05 -25.45 10.98
CA GLY A 5 4.82 -24.30 11.47
C GLY A 5 5.27 -23.34 10.36
N ASP A 6 5.62 -23.86 9.18
CA ASP A 6 6.12 -23.05 8.05
C ASP A 6 4.99 -22.19 7.45
N GLU A 7 3.77 -22.72 7.42
CA GLU A 7 2.57 -22.01 6.93
C GLU A 7 2.19 -20.85 7.86
N LEU A 8 2.27 -21.05 9.19
CA LEU A 8 1.98 -20.01 10.18
C LEU A 8 3.01 -18.87 10.14
N GLU A 9 4.29 -19.19 9.93
CA GLU A 9 5.35 -18.18 9.81
C GLU A 9 5.21 -17.36 8.52
N ALA A 10 4.85 -18.00 7.41
CA ALA A 10 4.58 -17.33 6.14
C ALA A 10 3.38 -16.37 6.22
N ASP A 11 2.31 -16.76 6.92
CA ASP A 11 1.14 -15.91 7.14
C ASP A 11 1.48 -14.69 8.00
N GLN A 12 2.26 -14.87 9.07
CA GLN A 12 2.76 -13.76 9.88
C GLN A 12 3.68 -12.82 9.10
N ALA A 13 4.58 -13.35 8.27
CA ALA A 13 5.47 -12.55 7.42
C ALA A 13 4.66 -11.72 6.42
N THR A 14 3.62 -12.31 5.84
CA THR A 14 2.66 -11.65 4.94
C THR A 14 1.92 -10.52 5.65
N ALA A 15 1.36 -10.78 6.84
CA ALA A 15 0.69 -9.78 7.66
C ALA A 15 1.62 -8.60 8.01
N ARG A 16 2.89 -8.88 8.37
CA ARG A 16 3.91 -7.85 8.64
C ARG A 16 4.21 -7.00 7.40
N LYS A 17 4.31 -7.61 6.22
CA LYS A 17 4.48 -6.88 4.96
C LYS A 17 3.29 -5.95 4.72
N HIS A 18 2.06 -6.44 4.80
CA HIS A 18 0.87 -5.58 4.61
C HIS A 18 0.81 -4.43 5.62
N PHE A 19 1.15 -4.68 6.89
CA PHE A 19 1.20 -3.64 7.92
C PHE A 19 2.16 -2.51 7.54
N LYS A 20 3.39 -2.84 7.12
CA LYS A 20 4.39 -1.85 6.67
C LYS A 20 3.89 -1.04 5.47
N ILE A 21 3.21 -1.69 4.53
CA ILE A 21 2.63 -0.98 3.38
C ILE A 21 1.50 -0.06 3.80
N MET A 22 0.68 -0.41 4.79
CA MET A 22 -0.35 0.48 5.31
C MET A 22 0.23 1.69 6.05
N GLN A 23 1.34 1.54 6.77
CA GLN A 23 2.08 2.68 7.32
C GLN A 23 2.59 3.60 6.21
N PHE A 24 3.19 3.02 5.16
CA PHE A 24 3.62 3.77 3.98
C PHE A 24 2.48 4.53 3.29
N VAL A 25 1.32 3.88 3.10
CA VAL A 25 0.12 4.51 2.51
C VAL A 25 -0.36 5.67 3.37
N MET A 26 -0.37 5.51 4.70
CA MET A 26 -0.74 6.56 5.64
C MET A 26 0.20 7.76 5.56
N GLU A 27 1.52 7.54 5.60
CA GLU A 27 2.50 8.61 5.49
C GLU A 27 2.45 9.36 4.16
N CYS A 28 2.34 8.62 3.05
CA CYS A 28 2.18 9.22 1.73
C CYS A 28 0.87 10.00 1.64
N GLY A 29 -0.20 9.45 2.20
CA GLY A 29 -1.50 10.09 2.24
C GLY A 29 -1.48 11.42 3.01
N LEU A 30 -0.80 11.47 4.14
CA LEU A 30 -0.60 12.71 4.91
C LEU A 30 0.21 13.75 4.12
N LYS A 31 1.31 13.33 3.49
CA LYS A 31 2.16 14.21 2.65
C LYS A 31 1.45 14.71 1.38
N LEU A 32 0.49 13.96 0.86
CA LEU A 32 -0.36 14.34 -0.28
C LEU A 32 -1.64 15.07 0.12
N HIS A 33 -1.86 15.31 1.42
CA HIS A 33 -3.07 15.91 1.96
C HIS A 33 -4.35 15.18 1.54
N LEU A 34 -4.32 13.84 1.58
CA LEU A 34 -5.50 13.02 1.32
C LEU A 34 -6.56 13.22 2.40
N ARG A 35 -7.83 13.28 1.99
CA ARG A 35 -8.95 13.17 2.93
C ARG A 35 -9.00 11.75 3.51
N SER A 36 -9.54 11.60 4.72
CA SER A 36 -9.66 10.29 5.38
C SER A 36 -10.41 9.26 4.53
N VAL A 37 -11.43 9.69 3.79
CA VAL A 37 -12.16 8.81 2.85
C VAL A 37 -11.27 8.31 1.72
N THR A 38 -10.50 9.20 1.08
CA THR A 38 -9.54 8.85 0.02
C THR A 38 -8.46 7.89 0.53
N LEU A 39 -7.97 8.10 1.75
CA LEU A 39 -7.00 7.22 2.37
C LEU A 39 -7.58 5.82 2.65
N ALA A 40 -8.79 5.76 3.21
CA ALA A 40 -9.51 4.51 3.45
C ALA A 40 -9.76 3.74 2.14
N THR A 41 -10.18 4.45 1.09
CA THR A 41 -10.38 3.87 -0.25
C THR A 41 -9.08 3.30 -0.81
N ALA A 42 -7.94 3.99 -0.65
CA ALA A 42 -6.64 3.46 -1.07
C ALA A 42 -6.26 2.17 -0.31
N SER A 43 -6.45 2.14 1.02
CA SER A 43 -6.20 0.94 1.83
C SER A 43 -7.06 -0.24 1.38
N ILE A 44 -8.35 -0.01 1.14
CA ILE A 44 -9.28 -1.04 0.68
C ILE A 44 -8.87 -1.58 -0.69
N LEU A 45 -8.51 -0.70 -1.63
CA LEU A 45 -8.09 -1.09 -2.98
C LEU A 45 -6.82 -1.97 -2.93
N TYR A 46 -5.83 -1.59 -2.11
CA TYR A 46 -4.62 -2.38 -1.91
C TYR A 46 -4.93 -3.79 -1.35
N HIS A 47 -5.72 -3.87 -0.27
CA HIS A 47 -6.03 -5.16 0.35
C HIS A 47 -6.87 -6.05 -0.58
N LYS A 48 -7.84 -5.48 -1.30
CA LYS A 48 -8.65 -6.24 -2.28
C LYS A 48 -7.80 -6.81 -3.42
N PHE A 49 -6.75 -6.10 -3.83
CA PHE A 49 -5.82 -6.61 -4.84
C PHE A 49 -5.11 -7.87 -4.33
N PHE A 50 -4.50 -7.81 -3.14
CA PHE A 50 -3.75 -8.93 -2.57
C PHE A 50 -4.62 -10.06 -1.97
N GLN A 51 -5.94 -9.92 -1.95
CA GLN A 51 -6.83 -11.07 -1.73
C GLN A 51 -6.80 -12.07 -2.90
N ASN A 52 -6.45 -11.61 -4.11
CA ASN A 52 -6.45 -12.43 -5.32
C ASN A 52 -5.08 -12.53 -6.01
N CYS A 53 -4.07 -11.82 -5.49
CA CYS A 53 -2.72 -11.74 -6.06
C CYS A 53 -1.66 -12.03 -5.00
N SER A 54 -0.53 -12.60 -5.39
CA SER A 54 0.59 -12.87 -4.49
C SER A 54 1.51 -11.66 -4.29
N LEU A 55 2.05 -11.49 -3.08
CA LEU A 55 3.10 -10.52 -2.76
C LEU A 55 4.45 -10.82 -3.46
N ASP A 56 4.62 -12.03 -3.99
CA ASP A 56 5.84 -12.42 -4.71
C ASP A 56 5.78 -12.06 -6.21
N GLU A 57 4.59 -11.82 -6.75
CA GLU A 57 4.37 -11.48 -8.16
C GLU A 57 4.38 -9.96 -8.40
N TYR A 58 3.98 -9.18 -7.39
CA TYR A 58 3.81 -7.73 -7.50
C TYR A 58 4.55 -6.98 -6.41
N ASP A 59 5.20 -5.87 -6.76
CA ASP A 59 5.79 -4.95 -5.78
C ASP A 59 4.67 -4.26 -4.97
N PRO A 60 4.57 -4.52 -3.65
CA PRO A 60 3.49 -3.98 -2.83
C PRO A 60 3.50 -2.44 -2.74
N TYR A 61 4.68 -1.80 -2.82
CA TYR A 61 4.79 -0.34 -2.80
C TYR A 61 4.26 0.28 -4.09
N LEU A 62 4.52 -0.37 -5.22
CA LEU A 62 3.97 0.03 -6.51
C LEU A 62 2.44 -0.07 -6.52
N ILE A 63 1.90 -1.21 -6.04
CA ILE A 63 0.44 -1.40 -5.93
C ILE A 63 -0.19 -0.37 -4.99
N ALA A 64 0.43 -0.10 -3.83
CA ALA A 64 -0.02 0.94 -2.92
C ALA A 64 -0.02 2.34 -3.55
N THR A 65 1.01 2.68 -4.31
CA THR A 65 1.11 3.95 -5.05
C THR A 65 -0.01 4.08 -6.09
N ALA A 66 -0.27 3.00 -6.84
CA ALA A 66 -1.37 2.94 -7.80
C ALA A 66 -2.74 3.07 -7.11
N ALA A 67 -2.93 2.39 -5.97
CA ALA A 67 -4.14 2.47 -5.17
C ALA A 67 -4.41 3.89 -4.65
N ILE A 68 -3.38 4.61 -4.19
CA ILE A 68 -3.50 6.03 -3.80
C ILE A 68 -3.99 6.89 -4.97
N TYR A 69 -3.37 6.75 -6.14
CA TYR A 69 -3.77 7.52 -7.32
C TYR A 69 -5.19 7.20 -7.77
N LEU A 70 -5.57 5.91 -7.76
CA LEU A 70 -6.91 5.47 -8.11
C LEU A 70 -7.96 5.96 -7.11
N ALA A 71 -7.68 5.88 -5.81
CA ALA A 71 -8.56 6.39 -4.76
C ALA A 71 -8.84 7.89 -4.91
N GLY A 72 -7.83 8.68 -5.29
CA GLY A 72 -8.03 10.10 -5.61
C GLY A 72 -9.08 10.31 -6.71
N LYS A 73 -9.06 9.48 -7.76
CA LYS A 73 -10.10 9.53 -8.80
C LYS A 73 -11.47 9.10 -8.27
N VAL A 74 -11.54 7.98 -7.56
CA VAL A 74 -12.80 7.41 -7.04
C VAL A 74 -13.51 8.38 -6.11
N GLU A 75 -12.77 9.06 -5.24
CA GLU A 75 -13.33 10.02 -4.28
C GLU A 75 -13.42 11.44 -4.85
N GLU A 76 -13.12 11.64 -6.14
CA GLU A 76 -13.10 12.97 -6.79
C GLU A 76 -12.17 13.98 -6.07
N GLN A 77 -11.03 13.50 -5.58
CA GLN A 77 -9.92 14.31 -5.08
C GLN A 77 -8.84 14.43 -6.16
N HIS A 78 -8.65 15.65 -6.68
CA HIS A 78 -7.65 15.89 -7.70
C HIS A 78 -6.21 15.68 -7.16
N LEU A 79 -5.54 14.63 -7.65
CA LEU A 79 -4.14 14.33 -7.37
C LEU A 79 -3.33 14.40 -8.66
N LYS A 80 -2.25 15.19 -8.66
CA LYS A 80 -1.30 15.18 -9.78
C LYS A 80 -0.48 13.90 -9.71
N VAL A 81 -0.47 13.12 -10.78
CA VAL A 81 0.29 11.86 -10.86
C VAL A 81 1.77 12.06 -10.49
N ARG A 82 2.34 13.20 -10.89
CA ARG A 82 3.72 13.58 -10.57
C ARG A 82 3.95 13.71 -9.07
N ASP A 83 3.02 14.32 -8.34
CA ASP A 83 3.14 14.52 -6.90
C ASP A 83 3.01 13.18 -6.17
N VAL A 84 2.06 12.34 -6.60
CA VAL A 84 1.88 10.98 -6.08
C VAL A 84 3.17 10.17 -6.26
N VAL A 85 3.71 10.12 -7.47
CA VAL A 85 4.96 9.38 -7.77
C VAL A 85 6.12 9.93 -6.94
N ASN A 86 6.30 11.25 -6.89
CA ASN A 86 7.40 11.86 -6.15
C ASN A 86 7.35 11.59 -4.65
N VAL A 87 6.16 11.71 -4.04
CA VAL A 87 5.99 11.43 -2.60
C VAL A 87 6.21 9.95 -2.32
N CYS A 88 5.54 9.07 -3.07
CA CYS A 88 5.62 7.63 -2.86
C CYS A 88 7.03 7.09 -3.08
N TYR A 89 7.73 7.54 -4.13
CA TYR A 89 9.11 7.13 -4.40
C TYR A 89 10.09 7.54 -3.28
N ARG A 90 9.91 8.73 -2.70
CA ARG A 90 10.76 9.21 -1.60
C ARG A 90 10.50 8.43 -0.32
N ASN A 91 9.23 8.16 0.00
CA ASN A 91 8.85 7.41 1.20
C ASN A 91 9.13 5.90 1.10
N ALA A 92 9.12 5.31 -0.09
CA ALA A 92 9.47 3.90 -0.26
C ALA A 92 10.97 3.64 -0.04
N LYS A 93 11.79 4.69 -0.08
CA LYS A 93 13.25 4.64 0.06
C LYS A 93 13.78 5.10 1.41
N THR A 94 12.92 5.62 2.29
CA THR A 94 13.33 5.92 3.67
C THR A 94 13.42 4.61 4.44
N PRO A 95 14.62 4.21 4.93
CA PRO A 95 14.69 3.16 5.94
C PRO A 95 13.92 3.67 7.16
N ASP A 96 13.14 2.79 7.80
CA ASP A 96 12.62 3.06 9.15
C ASP A 96 13.77 3.62 10.03
N PRO A 97 13.57 4.72 10.79
CA PRO A 97 14.58 5.24 11.72
C PRO A 97 14.90 4.26 12.86
#